data_AF-A0A0C1ER25-F1
#
_entry.id   AF-A0A0C1ER25-F1
#
_cell.length_a   1.000
_cell.length_b   1.000
_cell.length_c   1.000
_cell.angle_alpha   90.00
_cell.angle_beta   90.00
_cell.angle_gamma   90.00
#
_symmetry.space_group_name_H-M   'P 1'
#
loop_
_entity.id
_entity.type
_entity.pdbx_description
1 polymer ?
#
loop_
_entity_poly.entity_id
_entity_poly.type
_entity_poly.pdbx_seq_one_letter_code
_entity_poly.pdbx_strand_id
1 'polypeptide(L)'
;MANVIGQCTATATVPATTDNCSGTITGTTSDALTYSTQGTHVITWTFTDAVGNFSTATQNVVITDTTKPEVPVLANVIGQCTATATVPATTDNCSGTITGIVDDITPPSITTTGTNTTINCPATPVFTTPTATDNCSTATVNILSDITTPGACSGAYSRTITWDATDESDNHSTTITQTITVQDNTAPTFTPPANITLNSGENCIANTNPTITGNVTNINDTCDSNPKTTYIDTECFGVTENNGSINAGLGNYFPFTVTGFDDLSASNIEKIALSFETNQGKGRAEFTLVSPSGQGVILVGPYCTGGNCDDATSSSQELYLPVFYPNSSGYTQWNNANFIQDGINQNMTPNGGTTSPNIITGLTSYVSSFENLTGPMNGTWFIYSRKQANVNGSIDFNSICLTPASPCTSNKVITRTWTVTDACGNFSKAIQTIKIQDKTAPVLSPVL
;
A
#
# COMPACT_ATOMS: atom_id res chain seq x y z
N MET A 1 -67.09 6.48 56.34
CA MET A 1 -68.28 6.47 55.46
C MET A 1 -67.97 5.60 54.25
N ALA A 2 -68.97 5.09 53.51
CA ALA A 2 -68.70 4.29 52.31
C ALA A 2 -68.14 5.18 51.18
N ASN A 3 -67.20 4.64 50.40
CA ASN A 3 -66.64 5.36 49.25
C ASN A 3 -67.71 5.54 48.16
N VAL A 4 -67.63 6.66 47.44
CA VAL A 4 -68.41 6.90 46.22
C VAL A 4 -67.49 6.58 45.04
N ILE A 5 -67.92 5.70 44.14
CA ILE A 5 -67.09 5.24 43.02
C ILE A 5 -67.80 5.57 41.72
N GLY A 6 -67.08 6.15 40.75
CA GLY A 6 -67.56 6.40 39.40
C GLY A 6 -66.44 6.25 38.38
N GLN A 7 -66.78 6.04 37.11
CA GLN A 7 -65.77 5.84 36.07
C GLN A 7 -65.29 7.18 35.48
N CYS A 8 -66.22 8.07 35.12
CA CYS A 8 -65.90 9.40 34.59
C CYS A 8 -66.38 10.54 35.48
N THR A 9 -67.44 10.28 36.28
CA THR A 9 -67.98 11.23 37.25
C THR A 9 -68.58 10.48 38.44
N ALA A 10 -68.49 11.05 39.63
CA ALA A 10 -69.20 10.56 40.81
C ALA A 10 -69.68 11.71 41.68
N THR A 11 -70.87 11.56 42.26
CA THR A 11 -71.50 12.57 43.13
C THR A 11 -71.80 11.97 44.50
N ALA A 12 -71.23 12.56 45.56
CA ALA A 12 -71.53 12.19 46.93
C ALA A 12 -72.86 12.81 47.38
N THR A 13 -73.64 12.04 48.13
CA THR A 13 -74.88 12.52 48.75
C THR A 13 -74.61 13.01 50.17
N VAL A 14 -75.35 14.03 50.59
CA VAL A 14 -75.20 14.60 51.93
C VAL A 14 -75.61 13.57 52.99
N PRO A 15 -74.72 13.18 53.91
CA PRO A 15 -75.00 12.17 54.92
C PRO A 15 -75.72 12.76 56.15
N ALA A 16 -76.33 11.89 56.95
CA ALA A 16 -76.92 12.26 58.24
C ALA A 16 -76.47 11.31 59.35
N THR A 17 -76.45 11.83 60.58
CA THR A 17 -76.19 11.09 61.82
C THR A 17 -77.27 11.41 62.85
N THR A 18 -77.25 10.78 64.02
CA THR A 18 -78.21 11.04 65.11
C THR A 18 -77.50 11.42 66.40
N ASP A 19 -78.05 12.40 67.11
CA ASP A 19 -77.66 12.78 68.45
C ASP A 19 -78.79 12.46 69.45
N ASN A 20 -78.43 12.04 70.66
CA ASN A 20 -79.41 11.59 71.67
C ASN A 20 -80.32 12.72 72.17
N CYS A 21 -79.89 13.97 72.06
CA CYS A 21 -80.65 15.16 72.45
C CYS A 21 -81.23 15.92 71.26
N SER A 22 -80.51 15.96 70.12
CA SER A 22 -80.85 16.80 68.96
C SER A 22 -81.54 16.05 67.81
N GLY A 23 -81.68 14.73 67.90
CA GLY A 23 -82.28 13.92 66.82
C GLY A 23 -81.36 13.82 65.61
N THR A 24 -81.92 13.78 64.39
CA THR A 24 -81.15 13.62 63.15
C THR A 24 -80.43 14.90 62.74
N ILE A 25 -79.11 14.83 62.56
CA ILE A 25 -78.23 15.94 62.12
C ILE A 25 -77.71 15.63 60.71
N THR A 26 -77.92 16.53 59.77
CA THR A 26 -77.34 16.45 58.42
C THR A 26 -75.93 17.02 58.39
N GLY A 27 -75.00 16.35 57.71
CA GLY A 27 -73.63 16.80 57.54
C GLY A 27 -73.54 18.04 56.65
N THR A 28 -72.58 18.91 56.96
CA THR A 28 -72.22 20.07 56.13
C THR A 28 -70.78 19.90 55.62
N THR A 29 -70.47 20.44 54.46
CA THR A 29 -69.11 20.44 53.90
C THR A 29 -68.90 21.67 53.02
N SER A 30 -67.65 22.09 52.88
CA SER A 30 -67.20 23.07 51.88
C SER A 30 -66.59 22.41 50.64
N ASP A 31 -66.35 21.10 50.68
CA ASP A 31 -65.78 20.36 49.56
C ASP A 31 -66.81 20.15 48.45
N ALA A 32 -66.35 20.01 47.21
CA ALA A 32 -67.22 19.74 46.09
C ALA A 32 -67.91 18.38 46.25
N LEU A 33 -69.18 18.30 45.86
CA LEU A 33 -69.93 17.03 45.94
C LEU A 33 -69.80 16.18 44.68
N THR A 34 -69.34 16.76 43.57
CA THR A 34 -69.19 16.08 42.27
C THR A 34 -67.77 16.21 41.78
N TYR A 35 -67.17 15.08 41.39
CA TYR A 35 -65.82 15.01 40.82
C TYR A 35 -65.87 14.33 39.46
N SER A 36 -65.07 14.85 38.51
CA SER A 36 -64.99 14.34 37.13
C SER A 36 -63.55 14.11 36.64
N THR A 37 -62.56 14.26 37.52
CA THR A 37 -61.14 14.04 37.20
C THR A 37 -60.67 12.74 37.82
N GLN A 38 -59.95 11.92 37.03
CA GLN A 38 -59.40 10.63 37.47
C GLN A 38 -58.56 10.77 38.75
N GLY A 39 -58.68 9.80 39.66
CA GLY A 39 -58.01 9.78 40.95
C GLY A 39 -58.96 9.75 42.15
N THR A 40 -58.38 9.76 43.35
CA THR A 40 -59.12 9.71 44.62
C THR A 40 -59.21 11.10 45.23
N HIS A 41 -60.43 11.58 45.44
CA HIS A 41 -60.76 12.82 46.14
C HIS A 41 -61.33 12.51 47.52
N VAL A 42 -61.22 13.44 48.47
CA VAL A 42 -61.70 13.25 49.85
C VAL A 42 -62.62 14.41 50.22
N ILE A 43 -63.84 14.08 50.68
CA ILE A 43 -64.80 15.03 51.26
C ILE A 43 -64.73 14.91 52.78
N THR A 44 -64.63 16.04 53.47
CA THR A 44 -64.73 16.14 54.93
C THR A 44 -66.09 16.69 55.32
N TRP A 45 -66.85 15.91 56.08
CA TRP A 45 -68.18 16.27 56.59
C TRP A 45 -68.10 16.71 58.04
N THR A 46 -68.82 17.78 58.38
CA THR A 46 -68.97 18.30 59.75
C THR A 46 -70.43 18.21 60.18
N PHE A 47 -70.68 17.56 61.33
CA PHE A 47 -72.00 17.42 61.94
C PHE A 47 -72.03 18.25 63.22
N THR A 48 -72.91 19.24 63.30
CA THR A 48 -73.02 20.15 64.46
C THR A 48 -74.39 20.01 65.10
N ASP A 49 -74.45 19.83 66.43
CA ASP A 49 -75.70 19.71 67.19
C ASP A 49 -76.35 21.09 67.45
N ALA A 50 -77.55 21.08 68.06
CA ALA A 50 -78.31 22.32 68.32
C ALA A 50 -77.65 23.26 69.35
N VAL A 51 -76.65 22.79 70.08
CA VAL A 51 -75.93 23.53 71.13
C VAL A 51 -74.52 23.94 70.65
N GLY A 52 -74.10 23.51 69.46
CA GLY A 52 -72.86 23.91 68.79
C GLY A 52 -71.70 22.93 68.93
N ASN A 53 -71.89 21.73 69.49
CA ASN A 53 -70.84 20.71 69.49
C ASN A 53 -70.76 20.06 68.10
N PHE A 54 -69.55 19.73 67.65
CA PHE A 54 -69.36 19.13 66.33
C PHE A 54 -68.44 17.91 66.31
N SER A 55 -68.66 17.06 65.30
CA SER A 55 -67.78 15.95 64.94
C SER A 55 -67.57 15.91 63.43
N THR A 56 -66.47 15.28 62.98
CA THR A 56 -66.12 15.20 61.56
C THR A 56 -65.94 13.77 61.08
N ALA A 57 -66.31 13.50 59.83
CA ALA A 57 -66.07 12.23 59.15
C ALA A 57 -65.63 12.46 57.71
N THR A 58 -64.73 11.60 57.18
CA THR A 58 -64.28 11.67 55.79
C THR A 58 -64.97 10.62 54.91
N GLN A 59 -65.08 10.95 53.63
CA GLN A 59 -65.59 10.08 52.57
C GLN A 59 -64.72 10.22 51.32
N ASN A 60 -64.24 9.09 50.77
CA ASN A 60 -63.48 9.12 49.52
C ASN A 60 -64.44 9.07 48.32
N VAL A 61 -64.13 9.86 47.30
CA VAL A 61 -64.72 9.78 45.96
C VAL A 61 -63.65 9.32 44.98
N VAL A 62 -63.80 8.10 44.46
CA VAL A 62 -62.81 7.47 43.57
C VAL A 62 -63.33 7.51 42.14
N ILE A 63 -62.63 8.24 41.28
CA ILE A 63 -62.85 8.25 39.83
C ILE A 63 -61.79 7.36 39.20
N THR A 64 -62.18 6.23 38.64
CA THR A 64 -61.25 5.30 37.98
C THR A 64 -61.90 4.74 36.72
N ASP A 65 -61.32 5.07 35.58
CA ASP A 65 -61.70 4.48 34.31
C ASP A 65 -61.21 3.03 34.22
N THR A 66 -62.16 2.13 33.98
CA THR A 66 -61.92 0.69 33.84
C THR A 66 -62.40 0.15 32.50
N THR A 67 -63.06 0.99 31.71
CA THR A 67 -63.59 0.62 30.41
C THR A 67 -62.48 0.85 29.39
N LYS A 68 -62.29 -0.09 28.46
CA LYS A 68 -61.30 0.06 27.38
C LYS A 68 -61.94 0.84 26.22
N PRO A 69 -61.17 1.60 25.43
CA PRO A 69 -61.66 2.19 24.20
C PRO A 69 -62.26 1.15 23.28
N GLU A 70 -63.28 1.54 22.52
CA GLU A 70 -63.91 0.64 21.54
C GLU A 70 -62.91 0.25 20.44
N VAL A 71 -63.00 -0.96 19.91
CA VAL A 71 -62.16 -1.38 18.77
C VAL A 71 -62.77 -0.76 17.50
N PRO A 72 -62.08 0.14 16.78
CA PRO A 72 -62.63 0.74 15.57
C PRO A 72 -62.70 -0.29 14.44
N VAL A 73 -63.83 -0.35 13.74
CA VAL A 73 -63.99 -1.15 12.52
C VAL A 73 -63.59 -0.30 11.33
N LEU A 74 -62.53 -0.69 10.62
CA LEU A 74 -62.03 0.06 9.46
C LEU A 74 -62.55 -0.54 8.16
N ALA A 75 -63.07 0.33 7.29
CA ALA A 75 -63.50 -0.04 5.95
C ALA A 75 -62.29 -0.17 5.02
N ASN A 76 -62.36 -1.12 4.08
CA ASN A 76 -61.38 -1.22 3.01
C ASN A 76 -61.42 0.05 2.15
N VAL A 77 -60.25 0.65 1.90
CA VAL A 77 -60.10 1.77 0.98
C VAL A 77 -59.67 1.20 -0.38
N ILE A 78 -60.51 1.34 -1.41
CA ILE A 78 -60.26 0.81 -2.75
C ILE A 78 -60.16 1.98 -3.74
N GLY A 79 -59.04 2.08 -4.46
CA GLY A 79 -58.82 3.07 -5.52
C GLY A 79 -58.15 2.44 -6.74
N GLN A 80 -58.53 2.88 -7.95
CA GLN A 80 -57.98 2.35 -9.21
C GLN A 80 -56.59 2.92 -9.56
N CYS A 81 -56.23 4.11 -9.06
CA CYS A 81 -54.94 4.75 -9.35
C CYS A 81 -54.27 5.37 -8.11
N THR A 82 -55.05 5.86 -7.14
CA THR A 82 -54.57 6.29 -5.81
C THR A 82 -55.69 6.05 -4.79
N ALA A 83 -55.33 5.69 -3.57
CA ALA A 83 -56.26 5.53 -2.45
C ALA A 83 -55.63 6.17 -1.21
N THR A 84 -56.38 7.02 -0.51
CA THR A 84 -55.91 7.68 0.72
C THR A 84 -56.78 7.19 1.87
N ALA A 85 -56.16 6.52 2.84
CA ALA A 85 -56.84 6.10 4.06
C ALA A 85 -56.91 7.28 5.05
N THR A 86 -58.09 7.50 5.63
CA THR A 86 -58.24 8.44 6.74
C THR A 86 -57.73 7.80 8.02
N VAL A 87 -57.07 8.59 8.87
CA VAL A 87 -56.59 8.14 10.18
C VAL A 87 -57.76 7.56 10.99
N PRO A 88 -57.65 6.32 11.51
CA PRO A 88 -58.69 5.70 12.32
C PRO A 88 -58.94 6.50 13.59
N ALA A 89 -60.20 6.60 14.03
CA ALA A 89 -60.55 7.16 15.33
C ALA A 89 -61.48 6.21 16.08
N THR A 90 -61.35 6.17 17.40
CA THR A 90 -62.23 5.45 18.32
C THR A 90 -62.69 6.38 19.44
N THR A 91 -63.65 5.95 20.25
CA THR A 91 -64.14 6.67 21.41
C THR A 91 -63.93 5.86 22.68
N ASP A 92 -63.65 6.58 23.75
CA ASP A 92 -63.61 6.09 25.12
C ASP A 92 -64.58 6.91 25.97
N ASN A 93 -65.28 6.26 26.92
CA ASN A 93 -66.32 6.90 27.71
C ASN A 93 -65.80 8.00 28.64
N CYS A 94 -64.53 7.97 29.05
CA CYS A 94 -63.94 9.00 29.89
C CYS A 94 -62.92 9.88 29.15
N SER A 95 -62.27 9.37 28.11
CA SER A 95 -61.24 10.07 27.33
C SER A 95 -61.74 10.70 26.03
N GLY A 96 -62.98 10.43 25.63
CA GLY A 96 -63.58 10.98 24.42
C GLY A 96 -62.99 10.38 23.14
N THR A 97 -62.83 11.18 22.08
CA THR A 97 -62.29 10.72 20.80
C THR A 97 -60.78 10.52 20.87
N ILE A 98 -60.31 9.33 20.50
CA ILE A 98 -58.91 8.95 20.37
C ILE A 98 -58.61 8.71 18.90
N THR A 99 -57.68 9.46 18.32
CA THR A 99 -57.20 9.25 16.94
C THR A 99 -55.98 8.34 16.93
N GLY A 100 -55.93 7.40 15.98
CA GLY A 100 -54.73 6.62 15.70
C GLY A 100 -53.59 7.49 15.17
N ILE A 101 -52.39 6.95 15.14
CA ILE A 101 -51.20 7.58 14.57
C ILE A 101 -50.83 6.77 13.33
N VAL A 102 -50.43 7.45 12.25
CA VAL A 102 -49.78 6.81 11.10
C VAL A 102 -48.31 6.72 11.46
N ASP A 103 -47.82 5.50 11.61
CA ASP A 103 -46.42 5.22 11.93
C ASP A 103 -45.73 4.71 10.67
N ASP A 104 -44.67 5.39 10.24
CA ASP A 104 -43.85 4.92 9.15
C ASP A 104 -42.83 3.93 9.70
N ILE A 105 -42.88 2.71 9.19
CA ILE A 105 -42.00 1.61 9.59
C ILE A 105 -41.10 1.16 8.44
N THR A 106 -41.19 1.82 7.28
CA THR A 106 -40.39 1.48 6.11
C THR A 106 -39.09 2.25 6.13
N PRO A 107 -37.92 1.59 6.24
CA PRO A 107 -36.67 2.31 6.26
C PRO A 107 -36.32 2.95 4.91
N PRO A 108 -35.58 4.07 4.93
CA PRO A 108 -35.12 4.72 3.71
C PRO A 108 -34.16 3.82 2.92
N SER A 109 -34.06 4.07 1.61
CA SER A 109 -33.10 3.40 0.73
C SER A 109 -31.90 4.29 0.46
N ILE A 110 -30.69 3.75 0.69
CA ILE A 110 -29.42 4.42 0.42
C ILE A 110 -28.74 3.80 -0.81
N THR A 111 -28.13 4.63 -1.64
CA THR A 111 -27.46 4.22 -2.90
C THR A 111 -26.02 4.75 -2.94
N THR A 112 -25.08 3.87 -3.30
CA THR A 112 -23.66 4.23 -3.42
C THR A 112 -23.41 5.00 -4.72
N THR A 113 -22.63 6.08 -4.64
CA THR A 113 -22.16 6.86 -5.79
C THR A 113 -20.66 6.69 -6.04
N GLY A 114 -19.91 6.28 -5.02
CA GLY A 114 -18.47 5.99 -5.09
C GLY A 114 -18.16 4.49 -5.20
N THR A 115 -17.01 4.17 -5.79
CA THR A 115 -16.44 2.82 -5.80
C THR A 115 -15.15 2.77 -4.99
N ASN A 116 -14.75 1.57 -4.57
CA ASN A 116 -13.45 1.37 -3.95
C ASN A 116 -12.34 1.59 -4.98
N THR A 117 -11.31 2.34 -4.61
CA THR A 117 -10.22 2.71 -5.53
C THR A 117 -8.87 2.68 -4.82
N THR A 118 -7.81 2.55 -5.63
CA THR A 118 -6.44 2.69 -5.15
C THR A 118 -5.80 3.89 -5.83
N ILE A 119 -5.16 4.75 -5.04
CA ILE A 119 -4.45 5.94 -5.51
C ILE A 119 -3.00 5.89 -5.06
N ASN A 120 -2.11 6.55 -5.81
CA ASN A 120 -0.73 6.74 -5.37
C ASN A 120 -0.61 8.07 -4.63
N CYS A 121 0.11 8.09 -3.51
CA CYS A 121 0.56 9.33 -2.91
C CYS A 121 1.31 10.21 -3.94
N PRO A 122 1.23 11.56 -3.86
CA PRO A 122 0.63 12.36 -2.79
C PRO A 122 -0.89 12.55 -2.92
N ALA A 123 -1.58 11.85 -3.82
CA ALA A 123 -3.02 12.01 -3.96
C ALA A 123 -3.75 11.67 -2.64
N THR A 124 -4.67 12.54 -2.24
CA THR A 124 -5.50 12.35 -1.05
C THR A 124 -6.83 11.71 -1.40
N PRO A 125 -7.38 10.79 -0.59
CA PRO A 125 -8.69 10.20 -0.81
C PRO A 125 -9.82 11.23 -0.88
N VAL A 126 -10.58 11.21 -1.97
CA VAL A 126 -11.80 12.02 -2.15
C VAL A 126 -13.00 11.09 -2.22
N PHE A 127 -13.94 11.28 -1.30
CA PHE A 127 -15.16 10.46 -1.21
C PHE A 127 -16.35 11.22 -1.80
N THR A 128 -17.20 10.51 -2.52
CA THR A 128 -18.47 11.04 -3.00
C THR A 128 -19.55 10.63 -2.02
N THR A 129 -20.27 11.60 -1.45
CA THR A 129 -21.37 11.32 -0.54
C THR A 129 -22.45 10.50 -1.26
N PRO A 130 -22.98 9.43 -0.65
CA PRO A 130 -24.08 8.67 -1.21
C PRO A 130 -25.39 9.47 -1.20
N THR A 131 -26.39 8.96 -1.91
CA THR A 131 -27.74 9.54 -1.96
C THR A 131 -28.75 8.62 -1.31
N ALA A 132 -29.74 9.18 -0.62
CA ALA A 132 -30.81 8.43 0.02
C ALA A 132 -32.19 8.96 -0.38
N THR A 133 -33.18 8.08 -0.44
CA THR A 133 -34.58 8.38 -0.75
C THR A 133 -35.49 7.56 0.15
N ASP A 134 -36.63 8.14 0.51
CA ASP A 134 -37.69 7.46 1.25
C ASP A 134 -39.05 7.64 0.54
N ASN A 135 -39.98 6.71 0.73
CA ASN A 135 -41.29 6.73 0.09
C ASN A 135 -42.29 7.68 0.75
N CYS A 136 -42.12 7.98 2.04
CA CYS A 136 -43.07 8.73 2.85
C CYS A 136 -42.53 10.10 3.28
N SER A 137 -41.21 10.25 3.39
CA SER A 137 -40.55 11.42 3.96
C SER A 137 -39.21 11.75 3.28
N THR A 138 -38.45 12.70 3.86
CA THR A 138 -37.08 12.97 3.42
C THR A 138 -36.08 12.09 4.18
N ALA A 139 -35.11 11.52 3.47
CA ALA A 139 -34.03 10.74 4.07
C ALA A 139 -32.75 11.59 4.25
N THR A 140 -32.12 11.49 5.42
CA THR A 140 -30.85 12.15 5.74
C THR A 140 -29.72 11.11 5.76
N VAL A 141 -28.63 11.35 5.03
CA VAL A 141 -27.44 10.48 5.05
C VAL A 141 -26.55 10.82 6.24
N ASN A 142 -26.17 9.82 7.03
CA ASN A 142 -25.28 9.98 8.18
C ASN A 142 -23.95 9.24 7.97
N ILE A 143 -22.87 9.76 8.56
CA ILE A 143 -21.58 9.07 8.65
C ILE A 143 -21.56 8.26 9.95
N LEU A 144 -21.53 6.94 9.85
CA LEU A 144 -21.44 6.04 11.00
C LEU A 144 -19.99 5.83 11.44
N SER A 145 -19.06 5.77 10.50
CA SER A 145 -17.63 5.65 10.81
C SER A 145 -16.75 6.24 9.71
N ASP A 146 -15.58 6.74 10.10
CA ASP A 146 -14.52 7.20 9.23
C ASP A 146 -13.18 6.75 9.83
N ILE A 147 -12.65 5.66 9.27
CA ILE A 147 -11.50 4.95 9.84
C ILE A 147 -10.34 5.06 8.86
N THR A 148 -9.20 5.52 9.37
CA THR A 148 -7.92 5.46 8.65
C THR A 148 -7.06 4.35 9.26
N THR A 149 -6.74 3.34 8.44
CA THR A 149 -5.92 2.21 8.83
C THR A 149 -4.53 2.37 8.20
N PRO A 150 -3.45 2.47 9.00
CA PRO A 150 -2.09 2.52 8.49
C PRO A 150 -1.77 1.32 7.59
N GLY A 151 -1.04 1.56 6.50
CA GLY A 151 -0.55 0.53 5.59
C GLY A 151 0.72 -0.15 6.11
N ALA A 152 1.30 -1.01 5.27
CA ALA A 152 2.52 -1.75 5.61
C ALA A 152 3.79 -0.88 5.66
N CYS A 153 3.74 0.32 5.09
CA CYS A 153 4.88 1.21 4.93
C CYS A 153 4.48 2.69 5.13
N SER A 154 5.47 3.56 5.34
CA SER A 154 5.26 5.00 5.48
C SER A 154 4.56 5.57 4.25
N GLY A 155 3.58 6.45 4.43
CA GLY A 155 2.81 7.05 3.33
C GLY A 155 1.68 6.17 2.78
N ALA A 156 1.71 4.86 2.99
CA ALA A 156 0.63 3.95 2.62
C ALA A 156 -0.42 3.83 3.74
N TYR A 157 -1.70 3.86 3.38
CA TYR A 157 -2.82 3.67 4.31
C TYR A 157 -4.11 3.37 3.55
N SER A 158 -5.18 2.99 4.24
CA SER A 158 -6.52 2.97 3.67
C SER A 158 -7.45 3.82 4.52
N ARG A 159 -8.37 4.54 3.88
CA ARG A 159 -9.46 5.25 4.57
C ARG A 159 -10.78 4.65 4.15
N THR A 160 -11.60 4.28 5.14
CA THR A 160 -12.91 3.65 4.93
C THR A 160 -13.97 4.47 5.63
N ILE A 161 -14.98 4.91 4.89
CA ILE A 161 -16.16 5.59 5.45
C ILE A 161 -17.37 4.68 5.31
N THR A 162 -18.17 4.60 6.38
CA THR A 162 -19.45 3.87 6.44
C THR A 162 -20.59 4.85 6.64
N TRP A 163 -21.66 4.72 5.85
CA TRP A 163 -22.87 5.52 5.95
C TRP A 163 -24.11 4.67 6.16
N ASP A 164 -25.12 5.28 6.76
CA ASP A 164 -26.53 4.90 6.66
C ASP A 164 -27.38 6.13 6.32
N ALA A 165 -28.69 5.93 6.22
CA ALA A 165 -29.66 7.01 6.13
C ALA A 165 -30.77 6.83 7.17
N THR A 166 -31.25 7.95 7.72
CA THR A 166 -32.37 8.01 8.68
C THR A 166 -33.50 8.84 8.09
N ASP A 167 -34.74 8.41 8.29
CA ASP A 167 -35.94 9.15 7.90
C ASP A 167 -36.50 10.01 9.07
N GLU A 168 -37.65 10.67 8.88
CA GLU A 168 -38.27 11.50 9.94
C GLU A 168 -38.91 10.69 11.07
N SER A 169 -39.11 9.38 10.88
CA SER A 169 -39.70 8.45 11.85
C SER A 169 -38.63 7.61 12.57
N ASP A 170 -37.35 7.97 12.42
CA ASP A 170 -36.19 7.31 13.03
C ASP A 170 -35.93 5.88 12.51
N ASN A 171 -36.43 5.53 11.32
CA ASN A 171 -36.04 4.28 10.67
C ASN A 171 -34.68 4.44 9.96
N HIS A 172 -33.87 3.38 10.00
CA HIS A 172 -32.51 3.36 9.45
C HIS A 172 -32.36 2.41 8.26
N SER A 173 -31.71 2.90 7.19
CA SER A 173 -31.35 2.09 6.02
C SER A 173 -30.32 1.01 6.36
N THR A 174 -30.07 0.08 5.43
CA THR A 174 -28.82 -0.72 5.48
C THR A 174 -27.60 0.18 5.33
N THR A 175 -26.44 -0.29 5.78
CA THR A 175 -25.19 0.47 5.65
C THR A 175 -24.53 0.26 4.29
N ILE A 176 -23.77 1.27 3.87
CA ILE A 176 -22.89 1.18 2.70
C ILE A 176 -21.50 1.69 3.07
N THR A 177 -20.48 1.17 2.40
CA THR A 177 -19.07 1.51 2.68
C THR A 177 -18.33 1.87 1.40
N GLN A 178 -17.36 2.78 1.54
CA GLN A 178 -16.38 3.06 0.50
C GLN A 178 -14.99 3.04 1.13
N THR A 179 -14.07 2.30 0.52
CA THR A 179 -12.66 2.22 0.91
C THR A 179 -11.79 2.77 -0.20
N ILE A 180 -10.93 3.73 0.13
CA ILE A 180 -9.88 4.22 -0.76
C ILE A 180 -8.53 3.85 -0.16
N THR A 181 -7.72 3.14 -0.93
CA THR A 181 -6.37 2.71 -0.56
C THR A 181 -5.34 3.67 -1.15
N VAL A 182 -4.43 4.17 -0.33
CA VAL A 182 -3.27 4.96 -0.72
C VAL A 182 -2.04 4.07 -0.66
N GLN A 183 -1.33 3.97 -1.77
CA GLN A 183 -0.08 3.22 -1.89
C GLN A 183 1.05 4.12 -2.37
N ASP A 184 2.28 3.62 -2.26
CA ASP A 184 3.46 4.25 -2.83
C ASP A 184 4.22 3.27 -3.72
N ASN A 185 4.25 3.58 -5.01
CA ASN A 185 4.99 2.85 -6.04
C ASN A 185 6.07 3.73 -6.71
N THR A 186 6.41 4.88 -6.14
CA THR A 186 7.38 5.81 -6.73
C THR A 186 8.73 5.60 -6.06
N ALA A 187 9.78 5.37 -6.84
CA ALA A 187 11.12 5.25 -6.29
C ALA A 187 11.67 6.63 -5.84
N PRO A 188 12.46 6.67 -4.75
CA PRO A 188 13.12 7.89 -4.32
C PRO A 188 14.06 8.47 -5.38
N THR A 189 14.29 9.77 -5.32
CA THR A 189 15.31 10.47 -6.13
C THR A 189 16.47 10.90 -5.26
N PHE A 190 17.69 10.90 -5.80
CA PHE A 190 18.88 11.38 -5.10
C PHE A 190 19.99 11.80 -6.07
N THR A 191 20.98 12.54 -5.55
CA THR A 191 22.21 12.91 -6.28
C THR A 191 23.39 12.08 -5.74
N PRO A 192 24.05 11.24 -6.56
CA PRO A 192 25.25 10.52 -6.13
C PRO A 192 26.44 11.47 -5.96
N PRO A 193 27.41 11.13 -5.08
CA PRO A 193 28.66 11.86 -4.98
C PRO A 193 29.46 11.76 -6.29
N ALA A 194 30.29 12.77 -6.56
CA ALA A 194 31.15 12.77 -7.74
C ALA A 194 32.20 11.64 -7.70
N ASN A 195 32.66 11.23 -8.87
CA ASN A 195 33.80 10.32 -9.00
C ASN A 195 35.06 10.94 -8.37
N ILE A 196 35.88 10.12 -7.73
CA ILE A 196 37.06 10.58 -7.00
C ILE A 196 38.29 9.73 -7.28
N THR A 197 39.47 10.33 -7.19
CA THR A 197 40.75 9.64 -7.23
C THR A 197 41.51 9.91 -5.94
N LEU A 198 41.84 8.84 -5.22
CA LEU A 198 42.60 8.82 -3.99
C LEU A 198 44.02 8.37 -4.30
N ASN A 199 45.00 8.99 -3.65
CA ASN A 199 46.37 8.47 -3.66
C ASN A 199 46.50 7.41 -2.56
N SER A 200 47.09 6.26 -2.85
CA SER A 200 47.39 5.26 -1.84
C SER A 200 48.47 5.78 -0.88
N GLY A 201 48.24 5.59 0.41
CA GLY A 201 49.23 5.92 1.44
C GLY A 201 50.26 4.80 1.64
N GLU A 202 50.89 4.79 2.81
CA GLU A 202 51.77 3.71 3.25
C GLU A 202 51.06 2.34 3.15
N ASN A 203 51.77 1.32 2.69
CA ASN A 203 51.24 -0.04 2.47
C ASN A 203 50.11 -0.16 1.43
N CYS A 204 50.00 0.78 0.49
CA CYS A 204 49.08 0.68 -0.66
C CYS A 204 47.58 0.75 -0.30
N ILE A 205 47.23 1.33 0.87
CA ILE A 205 45.84 1.45 1.35
C ILE A 205 45.32 2.88 1.13
N ALA A 206 44.05 3.00 0.72
CA ALA A 206 43.32 4.26 0.73
C ALA A 206 42.03 4.11 1.55
N ASN A 207 41.65 5.17 2.29
CA ASN A 207 40.41 5.19 3.05
C ASN A 207 39.23 5.50 2.11
N THR A 208 38.37 4.50 1.89
CA THR A 208 37.22 4.59 0.98
C THR A 208 35.92 4.96 1.69
N ASN A 209 35.96 5.31 2.98
CA ASN A 209 34.76 5.68 3.74
C ASN A 209 33.99 6.83 3.05
N PRO A 210 32.66 6.79 2.99
CA PRO A 210 31.83 7.91 2.50
C PRO A 210 32.13 9.29 3.12
N THR A 211 32.67 9.35 4.35
CA THR A 211 33.10 10.62 4.93
C THR A 211 34.27 11.26 4.19
N ILE A 212 35.08 10.46 3.49
CA ILE A 212 36.20 10.90 2.65
C ILE A 212 35.79 10.99 1.18
N THR A 213 35.04 9.99 0.72
CA THR A 213 34.69 9.82 -0.71
C THR A 213 33.41 10.54 -1.11
N GLY A 214 32.68 11.12 -0.16
CA GLY A 214 31.38 11.76 -0.38
C GLY A 214 30.22 10.80 -0.10
N ASN A 215 29.07 11.40 0.20
CA ASN A 215 27.81 10.70 0.46
C ASN A 215 26.74 11.19 -0.53
N VAL A 216 25.66 10.43 -0.67
CA VAL A 216 24.50 10.86 -1.45
C VAL A 216 23.86 12.10 -0.84
N THR A 217 23.28 12.94 -1.69
CA THR A 217 22.61 14.19 -1.29
C THR A 217 21.28 14.33 -2.03
N ASN A 218 20.47 15.33 -1.64
CA ASN A 218 19.16 15.60 -2.25
C ASN A 218 18.25 14.37 -2.31
N ILE A 219 18.26 13.55 -1.26
CA ILE A 219 17.34 12.42 -1.12
C ILE A 219 15.95 12.99 -0.97
N ASN A 220 15.05 12.64 -1.89
CA ASN A 220 13.67 13.08 -1.86
C ASN A 220 12.77 11.96 -2.33
N ASP A 221 11.74 11.69 -1.54
CA ASP A 221 10.62 10.87 -1.91
C ASP A 221 9.32 11.57 -1.46
N THR A 222 8.26 11.44 -2.25
CA THR A 222 7.02 12.21 -2.00
C THR A 222 6.21 11.62 -0.84
N CYS A 223 6.42 10.35 -0.53
CA CYS A 223 5.60 9.55 0.36
C CYS A 223 6.41 9.01 1.55
N ASP A 224 7.73 8.99 1.41
CA ASP A 224 8.67 8.72 2.48
C ASP A 224 9.57 9.93 2.77
N SER A 225 9.43 10.48 3.98
CA SER A 225 10.29 11.56 4.47
C SER A 225 11.71 11.12 4.86
N ASN A 226 11.96 9.81 5.04
CA ASN A 226 13.25 9.28 5.47
C ASN A 226 13.68 8.03 4.67
N PRO A 227 13.87 8.12 3.34
CA PRO A 227 14.37 7.00 2.57
C PRO A 227 15.72 6.50 3.08
N LYS A 228 15.88 5.18 3.12
CA LYS A 228 17.09 4.51 3.60
C LYS A 228 18.16 4.46 2.52
N THR A 229 19.38 4.86 2.87
CA THR A 229 20.56 4.76 1.97
C THR A 229 21.45 3.58 2.35
N THR A 230 21.90 2.83 1.35
CA THR A 230 22.95 1.80 1.47
C THR A 230 23.93 1.90 0.30
N TYR A 231 25.08 1.23 0.42
CA TYR A 231 26.02 1.10 -0.69
C TYR A 231 26.74 -0.26 -0.69
N ILE A 232 27.16 -0.70 -1.87
CA ILE A 232 27.99 -1.88 -2.08
C ILE A 232 29.19 -1.47 -2.93
N ASP A 233 30.38 -1.92 -2.52
CA ASP A 233 31.64 -1.68 -3.22
C ASP A 233 32.05 -2.93 -4.01
N THR A 234 32.48 -2.75 -5.25
CA THR A 234 33.04 -3.81 -6.08
C THR A 234 34.33 -3.34 -6.74
N GLU A 235 35.38 -4.17 -6.69
CA GLU A 235 36.72 -3.81 -7.20
C GLU A 235 36.87 -4.01 -8.73
N CYS A 236 36.02 -3.37 -9.52
CA CYS A 236 36.07 -3.43 -11.00
C CYS A 236 35.31 -2.27 -11.64
N PHE A 237 35.50 -2.10 -12.94
CA PHE A 237 34.60 -1.33 -13.80
C PHE A 237 33.54 -2.24 -14.39
N GLY A 238 32.38 -1.69 -14.69
CA GLY A 238 31.40 -2.38 -15.51
C GLY A 238 29.99 -2.01 -15.11
N VAL A 239 29.06 -2.89 -15.45
CA VAL A 239 27.68 -2.72 -15.06
C VAL A 239 27.38 -3.69 -13.95
N THR A 240 26.92 -3.14 -12.83
CA THR A 240 26.88 -3.87 -11.58
C THR A 240 25.62 -4.70 -11.42
N GLU A 241 24.44 -4.31 -11.94
CA GLU A 241 23.20 -5.13 -11.90
C GLU A 241 22.14 -4.73 -12.96
N ASN A 242 21.26 -5.69 -13.32
CA ASN A 242 20.02 -5.61 -14.12
C ASN A 242 20.09 -4.88 -15.48
N ASN A 243 20.59 -5.56 -16.50
CA ASN A 243 20.75 -4.99 -17.84
C ASN A 243 19.78 -5.53 -18.90
N GLY A 244 18.69 -6.15 -18.47
CA GLY A 244 17.57 -6.46 -19.34
C GLY A 244 17.76 -7.73 -20.18
N SER A 245 16.66 -8.09 -20.84
CA SER A 245 16.52 -9.35 -21.57
C SER A 245 16.97 -9.23 -23.02
N ILE A 246 17.74 -10.21 -23.47
CA ILE A 246 18.14 -10.40 -24.86
C ILE A 246 17.16 -11.42 -25.46
N ASN A 247 16.20 -10.93 -26.25
CA ASN A 247 15.33 -11.78 -27.07
C ASN A 247 15.93 -11.98 -28.47
N ALA A 248 15.66 -13.13 -29.09
CA ALA A 248 16.26 -13.55 -30.36
C ALA A 248 16.24 -12.45 -31.45
N GLY A 249 17.40 -12.13 -32.05
CA GLY A 249 17.51 -11.05 -33.05
C GLY A 249 18.86 -10.30 -33.06
N LEU A 250 18.81 -8.97 -33.24
CA LEU A 250 19.94 -8.05 -33.54
C LEU A 250 20.96 -7.84 -32.40
N GLY A 251 20.86 -8.58 -31.29
CA GLY A 251 21.70 -8.40 -30.10
C GLY A 251 21.40 -7.11 -29.31
N ASN A 252 22.11 -6.93 -28.20
CA ASN A 252 22.03 -5.75 -27.34
C ASN A 252 23.44 -5.29 -26.93
N TYR A 253 23.58 -4.01 -26.58
CA TYR A 253 24.84 -3.36 -26.21
C TYR A 253 24.78 -2.89 -24.75
N PHE A 254 25.79 -3.28 -23.97
CA PHE A 254 25.94 -2.88 -22.58
C PHE A 254 27.21 -2.04 -22.42
N PRO A 255 27.13 -0.72 -22.62
CA PRO A 255 28.27 0.16 -22.51
C PRO A 255 28.65 0.41 -21.05
N PHE A 256 29.95 0.55 -20.80
CA PHE A 256 30.50 1.05 -19.55
C PHE A 256 31.75 1.88 -19.86
N THR A 257 32.10 2.83 -18.98
CA THR A 257 33.24 3.72 -19.22
C THR A 257 34.36 3.44 -18.25
N VAL A 258 35.56 3.25 -18.78
CA VAL A 258 36.80 3.20 -18.00
C VAL A 258 37.47 4.56 -18.08
N THR A 259 37.89 5.12 -16.95
CA THR A 259 38.61 6.41 -16.92
C THR A 259 39.73 6.39 -15.88
N GLY A 260 40.70 7.29 -15.98
CA GLY A 260 41.78 7.50 -14.99
C GLY A 260 42.83 6.40 -14.91
N PHE A 261 42.90 5.55 -15.94
CA PHE A 261 43.99 4.62 -16.20
C PHE A 261 44.74 5.06 -17.46
N ASP A 262 45.24 6.30 -17.48
CA ASP A 262 45.93 6.88 -18.65
C ASP A 262 47.26 6.16 -18.97
N ASP A 263 47.86 5.53 -17.95
CA ASP A 263 49.10 4.77 -18.08
C ASP A 263 48.89 3.29 -18.46
N LEU A 264 47.63 2.85 -18.63
CA LEU A 264 47.30 1.48 -19.03
C LEU A 264 46.77 1.42 -20.47
N SER A 265 47.12 0.33 -21.13
CA SER A 265 46.56 -0.07 -22.42
C SER A 265 45.38 -1.02 -22.23
N ALA A 266 44.56 -1.18 -23.26
CA ALA A 266 43.46 -2.14 -23.27
C ALA A 266 43.91 -3.60 -23.05
N SER A 267 45.21 -3.90 -23.20
CA SER A 267 45.77 -5.23 -22.87
C SER A 267 45.88 -5.51 -21.37
N ASN A 268 45.81 -4.48 -20.52
CA ASN A 268 46.01 -4.58 -19.08
C ASN A 268 44.70 -4.98 -18.35
N ILE A 269 44.15 -6.14 -18.69
CA ILE A 269 42.98 -6.72 -18.04
C ILE A 269 43.45 -7.86 -17.14
N GLU A 270 43.16 -7.80 -15.84
CA GLU A 270 43.44 -8.89 -14.90
C GLU A 270 42.41 -10.00 -15.05
N LYS A 271 41.12 -9.62 -15.08
CA LYS A 271 40.00 -10.54 -15.24
C LYS A 271 38.72 -9.80 -15.63
N ILE A 272 37.76 -10.54 -16.16
CA ILE A 272 36.39 -10.10 -16.41
C ILE A 272 35.42 -11.13 -15.85
N ALA A 273 34.65 -10.76 -14.84
CA ALA A 273 33.52 -11.56 -14.38
C ALA A 273 32.24 -11.15 -15.13
N LEU A 274 31.49 -12.13 -15.61
CA LEU A 274 30.14 -11.92 -16.15
C LEU A 274 29.12 -12.64 -15.28
N SER A 275 27.92 -12.10 -15.21
CA SER A 275 26.75 -12.81 -14.73
C SER A 275 25.64 -12.70 -15.77
N PHE A 276 25.04 -13.83 -16.13
CA PHE A 276 23.88 -13.87 -16.99
C PHE A 276 23.02 -15.08 -16.66
N GLU A 277 21.73 -14.95 -16.93
CA GLU A 277 20.73 -15.97 -16.75
C GLU A 277 20.21 -16.43 -18.10
N THR A 278 19.83 -17.70 -18.22
CA THR A 278 19.20 -18.20 -19.45
C THR A 278 18.03 -19.12 -19.12
N ASN A 279 16.97 -19.04 -19.92
CA ASN A 279 16.01 -20.14 -20.09
C ASN A 279 16.10 -20.63 -21.54
N GLN A 280 16.27 -21.94 -21.74
CA GLN A 280 16.33 -22.54 -23.10
C GLN A 280 17.35 -21.83 -24.04
N GLY A 281 18.49 -21.37 -23.49
CA GLY A 281 19.48 -20.56 -24.22
C GLY A 281 20.92 -21.06 -24.08
N LYS A 282 21.12 -22.16 -23.37
CA LYS A 282 22.44 -22.72 -23.02
C LYS A 282 23.29 -22.97 -24.28
N GLY A 283 24.52 -22.43 -24.29
CA GLY A 283 25.46 -22.56 -25.42
C GLY A 283 25.08 -21.80 -26.70
N ARG A 284 23.97 -21.03 -26.70
CA ARG A 284 23.49 -20.21 -27.83
C ARG A 284 23.71 -18.71 -27.61
N ALA A 285 24.28 -18.35 -26.46
CA ALA A 285 24.66 -17.00 -26.09
C ALA A 285 26.02 -16.64 -26.67
N GLU A 286 26.15 -15.43 -27.20
CA GLU A 286 27.43 -14.82 -27.51
C GLU A 286 27.59 -13.56 -26.69
N PHE A 287 28.76 -13.42 -26.05
CA PHE A 287 29.19 -12.21 -25.35
C PHE A 287 30.55 -11.79 -25.88
N THR A 288 30.59 -10.65 -26.56
CA THR A 288 31.81 -10.04 -27.11
C THR A 288 32.11 -8.75 -26.34
N LEU A 289 33.28 -8.69 -25.71
CA LEU A 289 33.82 -7.45 -25.17
C LEU A 289 34.45 -6.65 -26.29
N VAL A 290 34.13 -5.36 -26.38
CA VAL A 290 34.74 -4.43 -27.33
C VAL A 290 35.38 -3.27 -26.58
N SER A 291 36.66 -3.04 -26.89
CA SER A 291 37.49 -1.99 -26.31
C SER A 291 37.30 -0.64 -27.03
N PRO A 292 37.75 0.49 -26.43
CA PRO A 292 37.65 1.81 -27.04
C PRO A 292 38.35 1.95 -28.40
N SER A 293 39.36 1.13 -28.69
CA SER A 293 40.03 1.10 -29.99
C SER A 293 39.22 0.38 -31.08
N GLY A 294 38.06 -0.19 -30.72
CA GLY A 294 37.22 -0.99 -31.59
C GLY A 294 37.68 -2.43 -31.73
N GLN A 295 38.74 -2.87 -31.04
CA GLN A 295 39.09 -4.29 -31.01
C GLN A 295 38.23 -5.05 -30.01
N GLY A 296 37.80 -6.26 -30.37
CA GLY A 296 36.95 -7.07 -29.51
C GLY A 296 37.43 -8.51 -29.34
N VAL A 297 37.00 -9.11 -28.23
CA VAL A 297 37.32 -10.48 -27.84
C VAL A 297 36.04 -11.20 -27.46
N ILE A 298 35.83 -12.39 -28.00
CA ILE A 298 34.68 -13.23 -27.67
C ILE A 298 34.97 -13.91 -26.34
N LEU A 299 34.17 -13.59 -25.33
CA LEU A 299 34.22 -14.22 -24.02
C LEU A 299 33.47 -15.55 -24.06
N VAL A 300 32.23 -15.50 -24.56
CA VAL A 300 31.34 -16.64 -24.77
C VAL A 300 30.90 -16.60 -26.23
N GLY A 301 31.00 -17.73 -26.93
CA GLY A 301 30.64 -17.87 -28.35
C GLY A 301 29.32 -18.64 -28.57
N PRO A 302 28.68 -18.47 -29.74
CA PRO A 302 27.39 -19.09 -30.04
C PRO A 302 27.54 -20.48 -30.66
N TYR A 303 27.81 -21.56 -29.90
CA TYR A 303 27.98 -22.88 -30.51
C TYR A 303 27.45 -24.06 -29.68
N CYS A 304 26.69 -24.89 -30.39
CA CYS A 304 26.27 -26.26 -30.07
C CYS A 304 27.21 -27.39 -30.47
N THR A 305 28.01 -27.98 -29.56
CA THR A 305 28.21 -29.45 -29.54
C THR A 305 28.97 -29.98 -28.32
N GLY A 306 28.24 -30.66 -27.41
CA GLY A 306 28.81 -31.53 -26.37
C GLY A 306 28.07 -31.64 -25.03
N GLY A 307 27.29 -30.65 -24.59
CA GLY A 307 26.78 -30.66 -23.21
C GLY A 307 25.59 -29.76 -22.92
N ASN A 308 24.45 -30.14 -23.48
CA ASN A 308 23.08 -29.67 -23.25
C ASN A 308 22.80 -28.27 -23.76
N CYS A 309 22.11 -28.21 -24.90
CA CYS A 309 21.45 -27.00 -25.37
C CYS A 309 19.96 -27.25 -25.16
N ASP A 310 19.41 -26.39 -24.30
CA ASP A 310 18.06 -26.39 -23.70
C ASP A 310 17.84 -27.38 -22.55
N ASP A 311 17.52 -26.84 -21.36
CA ASP A 311 16.59 -27.50 -20.46
C ASP A 311 15.22 -27.48 -21.17
N ALA A 312 14.58 -28.65 -21.27
CA ALA A 312 13.32 -28.81 -21.98
C ALA A 312 12.15 -28.05 -21.33
N THR A 313 12.33 -27.51 -20.12
CA THR A 313 11.27 -26.76 -19.42
C THR A 313 11.51 -25.26 -19.49
N SER A 314 10.49 -24.51 -19.92
CA SER A 314 10.55 -23.05 -20.10
C SER A 314 10.50 -22.25 -18.79
N SER A 315 10.48 -22.93 -17.63
CA SER A 315 10.20 -22.35 -16.32
C SER A 315 11.41 -22.28 -15.37
N SER A 316 12.51 -22.96 -15.66
CA SER A 316 13.77 -22.85 -14.89
C SER A 316 14.69 -21.82 -15.56
N GLN A 317 15.23 -20.91 -14.75
CA GLN A 317 16.25 -19.97 -15.15
C GLN A 317 17.59 -20.45 -14.57
N GLU A 318 18.59 -20.64 -15.42
CA GLU A 318 19.94 -21.09 -15.05
C GLU A 318 20.88 -19.88 -14.95
N LEU A 319 21.68 -19.78 -13.89
CA LEU A 319 22.58 -18.67 -13.61
C LEU A 319 24.04 -19.04 -13.93
N TYR A 320 24.67 -18.28 -14.81
CA TYR A 320 26.05 -18.50 -15.22
C TYR A 320 26.98 -17.41 -14.70
N LEU A 321 28.11 -17.81 -14.09
CA LEU A 321 29.05 -16.92 -13.41
C LEU A 321 30.51 -17.12 -13.89
N PRO A 322 30.82 -16.99 -15.21
CA PRO A 322 32.18 -17.15 -15.68
C PRO A 322 33.07 -15.97 -15.27
N VAL A 323 34.33 -16.28 -14.98
CA VAL A 323 35.40 -15.30 -14.78
C VAL A 323 36.51 -15.57 -15.79
N PHE A 324 36.68 -14.65 -16.72
CA PHE A 324 37.67 -14.75 -17.80
C PHE A 324 38.98 -14.09 -17.39
N TYR A 325 40.09 -14.79 -17.63
CA TYR A 325 41.45 -14.35 -17.34
C TYR A 325 42.29 -14.28 -18.63
N PRO A 326 43.43 -13.57 -18.62
CA PRO A 326 44.45 -13.64 -19.67
C PRO A 326 44.83 -15.08 -20.02
N ASN A 327 45.21 -15.33 -21.28
CA ASN A 327 45.65 -16.65 -21.75
C ASN A 327 46.88 -17.16 -20.99
N SER A 328 47.70 -16.26 -20.46
CA SER A 328 48.85 -16.60 -19.62
C SER A 328 48.49 -17.17 -18.23
N SER A 329 47.21 -17.17 -17.83
CA SER A 329 46.76 -17.60 -16.50
C SER A 329 46.82 -19.11 -16.26
N GLY A 330 46.86 -19.92 -17.32
CA GLY A 330 46.81 -21.38 -17.23
C GLY A 330 45.41 -21.97 -17.00
N TYR A 331 44.37 -21.14 -16.95
CA TYR A 331 42.98 -21.63 -16.95
C TYR A 331 42.59 -22.24 -18.31
N THR A 332 41.58 -23.10 -18.29
CA THR A 332 41.06 -23.71 -19.50
C THR A 332 40.35 -22.68 -20.37
N GLN A 333 40.55 -22.79 -21.68
CA GLN A 333 39.84 -21.97 -22.64
C GLN A 333 38.36 -22.34 -22.66
N TRP A 334 37.49 -21.33 -22.63
CA TRP A 334 36.07 -21.52 -22.88
C TRP A 334 35.84 -22.06 -24.30
N ASN A 335 35.21 -23.22 -24.39
CA ASN A 335 34.77 -23.85 -25.63
C ASN A 335 33.66 -24.87 -25.34
N ASN A 336 33.19 -25.60 -26.35
CA ASN A 336 32.08 -26.54 -26.16
C ASN A 336 32.43 -27.76 -25.28
N ALA A 337 33.72 -28.12 -25.16
CA ALA A 337 34.17 -29.21 -24.31
C ALA A 337 34.41 -28.75 -22.86
N ASN A 338 34.84 -27.50 -22.69
CA ASN A 338 35.02 -26.82 -21.41
C ASN A 338 33.99 -25.69 -21.31
N PHE A 339 32.74 -26.06 -21.00
CA PHE A 339 31.61 -25.13 -20.93
C PHE A 339 31.36 -24.63 -19.50
N ILE A 340 30.65 -23.50 -19.40
CA ILE A 340 30.29 -22.87 -18.13
C ILE A 340 29.18 -23.68 -17.46
N GLN A 341 29.39 -24.05 -16.20
CA GLN A 341 28.40 -24.77 -15.41
C GLN A 341 27.45 -23.79 -14.72
N ASP A 342 26.18 -24.17 -14.63
CA ASP A 342 25.14 -23.43 -13.91
C ASP A 342 25.48 -23.34 -12.41
N GLY A 343 25.25 -22.17 -11.82
CA GLY A 343 25.38 -21.90 -10.39
C GLY A 343 26.80 -21.85 -9.83
N ILE A 344 27.84 -21.93 -10.67
CA ILE A 344 29.23 -22.03 -10.22
C ILE A 344 30.08 -20.89 -10.79
N ASN A 345 30.86 -20.26 -9.92
CA ASN A 345 31.95 -19.36 -10.31
C ASN A 345 33.04 -20.18 -11.03
N GLN A 346 33.19 -19.99 -12.34
CA GLN A 346 34.12 -20.79 -13.14
C GLN A 346 35.18 -19.91 -13.81
N ASN A 347 36.45 -20.17 -13.48
CA ASN A 347 37.59 -19.46 -14.03
C ASN A 347 37.99 -20.07 -15.39
N MET A 348 38.09 -19.23 -16.41
CA MET A 348 38.37 -19.65 -17.79
C MET A 348 39.24 -18.61 -18.51
N THR A 349 39.68 -18.91 -19.72
CA THR A 349 40.18 -17.91 -20.67
C THR A 349 39.18 -17.69 -21.81
N PRO A 350 39.16 -16.51 -22.46
CA PRO A 350 38.21 -16.20 -23.54
C PRO A 350 38.25 -17.21 -24.69
N ASN A 351 37.14 -17.34 -25.43
CA ASN A 351 37.11 -18.15 -26.64
C ASN A 351 38.15 -17.69 -27.67
N GLY A 352 38.32 -16.37 -27.83
CA GLY A 352 39.11 -15.78 -28.91
C GLY A 352 38.30 -15.58 -30.20
N GLY A 353 38.94 -15.60 -31.38
CA GLY A 353 38.24 -15.37 -32.67
C GLY A 353 37.29 -16.52 -33.06
N THR A 354 36.28 -16.32 -33.93
CA THR A 354 36.53 -16.14 -35.37
C THR A 354 35.34 -15.61 -36.22
N THR A 355 35.78 -14.90 -37.26
CA THR A 355 35.23 -14.61 -38.61
C THR A 355 33.76 -14.25 -38.84
N SER A 356 33.63 -13.08 -39.45
CA SER A 356 32.76 -12.66 -40.58
C SER A 356 31.46 -13.45 -40.86
N PRO A 357 30.31 -12.77 -40.99
CA PRO A 357 30.17 -11.32 -41.02
C PRO A 357 30.12 -10.72 -39.60
N ASN A 358 30.93 -9.68 -39.38
CA ASN A 358 30.81 -8.84 -38.19
C ASN A 358 29.58 -7.93 -38.36
N ILE A 359 28.64 -8.01 -37.42
CA ILE A 359 27.43 -7.17 -37.36
C ILE A 359 27.45 -6.19 -36.18
N ILE A 360 28.53 -6.21 -35.38
CA ILE A 360 28.66 -5.42 -34.15
C ILE A 360 29.15 -4.03 -34.54
N THR A 361 28.32 -3.03 -34.29
CA THR A 361 28.69 -1.63 -34.53
C THR A 361 29.81 -1.22 -33.58
N GLY A 362 30.86 -0.58 -34.11
CA GLY A 362 32.03 -0.16 -33.34
C GLY A 362 33.14 -1.22 -33.22
N LEU A 363 32.88 -2.47 -33.61
CA LEU A 363 33.91 -3.51 -33.69
C LEU A 363 34.65 -3.43 -35.03
N THR A 364 35.96 -3.24 -34.99
CA THR A 364 36.84 -3.13 -36.18
C THR A 364 37.62 -4.41 -36.46
N SER A 365 38.01 -5.15 -35.42
CA SER A 365 38.72 -6.42 -35.55
C SER A 365 38.56 -7.29 -34.29
N TYR A 366 38.61 -8.61 -34.48
CA TYR A 366 38.64 -9.56 -33.38
C TYR A 366 40.09 -9.86 -32.99
N VAL A 367 40.34 -10.01 -31.69
CA VAL A 367 41.60 -10.51 -31.13
C VAL A 367 41.35 -11.84 -30.43
N SER A 368 42.42 -12.65 -30.29
CA SER A 368 42.32 -13.98 -29.68
C SER A 368 42.34 -13.97 -28.15
N SER A 369 42.71 -12.85 -27.52
CA SER A 369 42.86 -12.74 -26.08
C SER A 369 42.95 -11.28 -25.63
N PHE A 370 42.89 -11.05 -24.32
CA PHE A 370 43.00 -9.70 -23.74
C PHE A 370 44.34 -9.04 -24.05
N GLU A 371 45.42 -9.80 -24.01
CA GLU A 371 46.80 -9.34 -24.22
C GLU A 371 47.03 -8.77 -25.62
N ASN A 372 46.18 -9.13 -26.58
CA ASN A 372 46.25 -8.68 -27.96
C ASN A 372 45.42 -7.41 -28.23
N LEU A 373 44.68 -6.92 -27.23
CA LEU A 373 44.00 -5.63 -27.31
C LEU A 373 45.04 -4.50 -27.32
N THR A 374 44.78 -3.48 -28.12
CA THR A 374 45.65 -2.32 -28.31
C THR A 374 44.87 -1.04 -28.06
N GLY A 375 45.59 0.07 -27.90
CA GLY A 375 45.00 1.37 -27.59
C GLY A 375 44.82 1.60 -26.08
N PRO A 376 44.23 2.74 -25.71
CA PRO A 376 44.10 3.13 -24.31
C PRO A 376 43.10 2.27 -23.57
N MET A 377 43.34 2.04 -22.27
CA MET A 377 42.35 1.45 -21.38
C MET A 377 41.16 2.39 -21.17
N ASN A 378 41.42 3.69 -21.10
CA ASN A 378 40.39 4.71 -20.91
C ASN A 378 39.50 4.84 -22.16
N GLY A 379 38.20 4.98 -21.94
CA GLY A 379 37.20 5.17 -22.97
C GLY A 379 35.93 4.37 -22.72
N THR A 380 35.05 4.38 -23.72
CA THR A 380 33.82 3.60 -23.70
C THR A 380 34.11 2.17 -24.15
N TRP A 381 33.90 1.24 -23.24
CA TRP A 381 33.84 -0.18 -23.51
C TRP A 381 32.39 -0.60 -23.67
N PHE A 382 32.15 -1.73 -24.33
CA PHE A 382 30.83 -2.35 -24.28
C PHE A 382 30.91 -3.87 -24.37
N ILE A 383 29.93 -4.54 -23.78
CA ILE A 383 29.62 -5.93 -24.10
C ILE A 383 28.52 -5.91 -25.14
N TYR A 384 28.80 -6.51 -26.30
CA TYR A 384 27.76 -6.90 -27.22
C TYR A 384 27.32 -8.31 -26.89
N SER A 385 26.03 -8.48 -26.68
CA SER A 385 25.43 -9.77 -26.41
C SER A 385 24.44 -10.13 -27.51
N ARG A 386 24.42 -11.38 -27.95
CA ARG A 386 23.34 -11.87 -28.83
C ARG A 386 23.01 -13.33 -28.56
N LYS A 387 21.78 -13.70 -28.91
CA LYS A 387 21.36 -15.10 -29.02
C LYS A 387 21.37 -15.53 -30.48
N GLN A 388 21.72 -16.78 -30.75
CA GLN A 388 21.54 -17.37 -32.08
C GLN A 388 20.07 -17.24 -32.54
N ALA A 389 19.86 -16.83 -33.80
CA ALA A 389 18.52 -16.64 -34.37
C ALA A 389 17.70 -17.95 -34.38
N ASN A 390 16.38 -17.84 -34.25
CA ASN A 390 15.39 -18.94 -34.32
C ASN A 390 15.49 -19.99 -33.18
N VAL A 391 15.99 -19.60 -32.00
CA VAL A 391 16.01 -20.45 -30.80
C VAL A 391 15.10 -19.86 -29.73
N ASN A 392 14.24 -20.68 -29.11
CA ASN A 392 13.31 -20.28 -28.04
C ASN A 392 14.04 -19.85 -26.77
N GLY A 393 13.43 -19.03 -25.92
CA GLY A 393 13.98 -18.57 -24.64
C GLY A 393 14.77 -17.25 -24.71
N SER A 394 15.12 -16.67 -23.58
CA SER A 394 15.87 -15.43 -23.39
C SER A 394 17.26 -15.68 -22.78
N ILE A 395 18.11 -14.66 -22.91
CA ILE A 395 19.34 -14.52 -22.11
C ILE A 395 19.20 -13.18 -21.38
N ASP A 396 19.25 -13.21 -20.07
CA ASP A 396 19.16 -12.01 -19.25
C ASP A 396 20.57 -11.66 -18.79
N PHE A 397 21.10 -10.53 -19.26
CA PHE A 397 22.43 -10.10 -18.86
C PHE A 397 22.34 -9.36 -17.53
N ASN A 398 23.03 -9.87 -16.51
CA ASN A 398 22.94 -9.34 -15.16
C ASN A 398 24.05 -8.33 -14.89
N SER A 399 25.31 -8.70 -15.13
CA SER A 399 26.45 -7.83 -14.82
C SER A 399 27.72 -8.16 -15.59
N ILE A 400 28.60 -7.15 -15.70
CA ILE A 400 30.01 -7.29 -16.08
C ILE A 400 30.88 -6.55 -15.08
N CYS A 401 32.00 -7.16 -14.74
CA CYS A 401 33.00 -6.64 -13.83
C CYS A 401 34.40 -6.85 -14.42
N LEU A 402 34.92 -5.82 -15.09
CA LEU A 402 36.28 -5.74 -15.65
C LEU A 402 37.24 -5.20 -14.59
N THR A 403 38.20 -6.02 -14.19
CA THR A 403 39.29 -5.62 -13.28
C THR A 403 40.55 -5.33 -14.09
N PRO A 404 41.07 -4.09 -14.09
CA PRO A 404 42.34 -3.77 -14.74
C PRO A 404 43.51 -4.45 -14.01
N ALA A 405 44.46 -4.99 -14.76
CA ALA A 405 45.74 -5.42 -14.22
C ALA A 405 46.55 -4.17 -13.87
N SER A 406 46.96 -4.06 -12.61
CA SER A 406 47.85 -2.99 -12.19
C SER A 406 49.20 -3.55 -11.74
N PRO A 407 50.33 -3.00 -12.24
CA PRO A 407 51.67 -3.35 -11.75
C PRO A 407 51.88 -2.89 -10.29
N CYS A 408 51.12 -1.90 -9.84
CA CYS A 408 50.99 -1.56 -8.43
C CYS A 408 49.75 -2.26 -7.88
N THR A 409 49.89 -3.21 -6.97
CA THR A 409 48.76 -3.86 -6.26
C THR A 409 47.86 -2.84 -5.52
N SER A 410 48.34 -1.60 -5.35
CA SER A 410 47.63 -0.40 -4.87
C SER A 410 46.66 0.22 -5.87
N ASN A 411 46.92 0.15 -7.19
CA ASN A 411 46.03 0.83 -8.12
C ASN A 411 44.78 -0.03 -8.30
N LYS A 412 43.70 0.44 -7.70
CA LYS A 412 42.41 -0.24 -7.71
C LYS A 412 41.35 0.71 -8.23
N VAL A 413 40.36 0.13 -8.89
CA VAL A 413 39.09 0.78 -9.12
C VAL A 413 38.08 0.16 -8.17
N ILE A 414 37.27 1.01 -7.55
CA ILE A 414 36.07 0.59 -6.82
C ILE A 414 34.89 1.26 -7.49
N THR A 415 33.96 0.44 -7.98
CA THR A 415 32.62 0.87 -8.36
C THR A 415 31.74 0.73 -7.13
N ARG A 416 31.29 1.87 -6.60
CA ARG A 416 30.33 1.95 -5.50
C ARG A 416 28.94 2.12 -6.07
N THR A 417 28.05 1.18 -5.80
CA THR A 417 26.63 1.28 -6.14
C THR A 417 25.86 1.78 -4.93
N TRP A 418 25.38 3.02 -4.99
CA TRP A 418 24.47 3.60 -4.01
C TRP A 418 23.06 3.14 -4.28
N THR A 419 22.33 2.72 -3.24
CA THR A 419 20.90 2.39 -3.30
C THR A 419 20.15 3.24 -2.29
N VAL A 420 19.11 3.92 -2.74
CA VAL A 420 18.17 4.63 -1.87
C VAL A 420 16.82 3.94 -1.99
N THR A 421 16.28 3.47 -0.87
CA THR A 421 15.04 2.67 -0.80
C THR A 421 14.06 3.35 0.15
N ASP A 422 12.82 3.54 -0.28
CA ASP A 422 11.76 4.02 0.60
C ASP A 422 11.26 2.93 1.56
N ALA A 423 10.36 3.31 2.47
CA ALA A 423 9.72 2.38 3.39
C ALA A 423 8.82 1.32 2.73
N CYS A 424 8.32 1.56 1.51
CA CYS A 424 7.48 0.65 0.74
C CYS A 424 8.28 -0.33 -0.14
N GLY A 425 9.60 -0.16 -0.20
CA GLY A 425 10.53 -1.02 -0.93
C GLY A 425 10.84 -0.54 -2.34
N ASN A 426 10.32 0.60 -2.81
CA ASN A 426 10.76 1.15 -4.10
C ASN A 426 12.17 1.74 -3.93
N PHE A 427 12.99 1.63 -4.97
CA PHE A 427 14.40 2.02 -4.87
C PHE A 427 14.95 2.61 -6.15
N SER A 428 15.95 3.48 -5.98
CA SER A 428 16.79 4.02 -7.05
C SER A 428 18.25 3.70 -6.79
N LYS A 429 19.04 3.58 -7.87
CA LYS A 429 20.48 3.29 -7.80
C LYS A 429 21.30 4.30 -8.60
N ALA A 430 22.54 4.50 -8.18
CA ALA A 430 23.53 5.29 -8.92
C ALA A 430 24.95 4.82 -8.61
N ILE A 431 25.86 5.05 -9.55
CA ILE A 431 27.25 4.61 -9.45
C ILE A 431 28.17 5.78 -9.12
N GLN A 432 29.10 5.54 -8.21
CA GLN A 432 30.29 6.35 -7.99
C GLN A 432 31.54 5.52 -8.30
N THR A 433 32.47 6.07 -9.07
CA THR A 433 33.79 5.49 -9.30
C THR A 433 34.82 6.09 -8.35
N ILE A 434 35.47 5.24 -7.55
CA ILE A 434 36.59 5.59 -6.67
C ILE A 434 37.84 4.93 -7.25
N LYS A 435 38.84 5.75 -7.61
CA LYS A 435 40.13 5.26 -8.10
C LYS A 435 41.16 5.40 -7.00
N ILE A 436 41.98 4.38 -6.83
CA ILE A 436 43.14 4.40 -5.96
C ILE A 436 44.37 4.34 -6.87
N GLN A 437 45.33 5.22 -6.68
CA GLN A 437 46.57 5.27 -7.46
C GLN A 437 47.78 5.50 -6.55
N ASP A 438 48.93 4.93 -6.87
CA ASP A 438 50.19 5.34 -6.25
C ASP A 438 50.86 6.45 -7.07
N LYS A 439 51.09 7.61 -6.44
CA LYS A 439 51.85 8.74 -7.00
C LYS A 439 53.09 9.08 -6.19
N THR A 440 53.38 8.30 -5.14
CA THR A 440 54.52 8.54 -4.28
C THR A 440 55.77 8.00 -4.96
N ALA A 441 56.71 8.87 -5.30
CA ALA A 441 57.98 8.42 -5.86
C ALA A 441 58.76 7.58 -4.84
N PRO A 442 59.45 6.51 -5.28
CA PRO A 442 60.33 5.76 -4.38
C PRO A 442 61.45 6.66 -3.87
N VAL A 443 61.67 6.66 -2.56
CA VAL A 443 62.79 7.40 -1.94
C VAL A 443 63.99 6.48 -1.86
N LEU A 444 65.12 6.90 -2.43
CA LEU A 444 66.39 6.19 -2.27
C LEU A 444 66.87 6.35 -0.83
N SER A 445 67.05 5.23 -0.11
CA SER A 445 67.75 5.25 1.16
C SER A 445 69.19 5.72 0.94
N PRO A 446 69.71 6.67 1.73
CA PRO A 446 71.12 7.02 1.66
C PRO A 446 71.94 5.78 1.97
N VAL A 447 72.85 5.44 1.05
CA VAL A 447 73.84 4.38 1.26
C VAL A 447 74.76 4.88 2.38
N LEU A 448 74.75 4.20 3.53
CA LEU A 448 75.63 4.49 4.66
C LEU A 448 77.08 4.14 4.33
#